data_AF-A0ABD4Z1X6-F1
#
_entry.id   AF-A0ABD4Z1X6-F1
#
_cell.length_a   1.000
_cell.length_b   1.000
_cell.length_c   1.000
_cell.angle_alpha   90.00
_cell.angle_beta   90.00
_cell.angle_gamma   90.00
#
_symmetry.space_group_name_H-M   'P 1'
#
loop_
_entity.id
_entity.type
_entity.pdbx_description
1 polymer ?
#
loop_
_entity_poly.entity_id
_entity_poly.type
_entity_poly.pdbx_seq_one_letter_code
_entity_poly.pdbx_strand_id
1 'polypeptide(L)'
;MTSVSLPTKRLAAMLCTTGLMLAAGAAHAQSGNADSSQSRYQQDVAACKSGTTGQPLDTCLREAGAARQERNRQNLRDDSPEQLQQNMLARCSRLPEAQRQNCVTQMTSPSNVRGSVQGGGVLRETVIQVPAGTAPGMAPAPGMAPAPGMAPAPGMAPAPGMAPAPGTGTMSAPIRQ
;
A
#
# COMPACT_ATOMS: atom_id res chain seq x y z
N MET A 1 -6.56 -88.78 -6.19
CA MET A 1 -5.30 -88.13 -6.62
C MET A 1 -4.79 -87.35 -5.43
N THR A 2 -3.55 -87.64 -5.07
CA THR A 2 -2.90 -87.36 -3.79
C THR A 2 -2.67 -85.88 -3.54
N SER A 3 -3.10 -85.36 -2.39
CA SER A 3 -2.66 -84.06 -1.88
C SER A 3 -2.48 -84.09 -0.35
N VAL A 4 -1.21 -84.29 0.00
CA VAL A 4 -0.42 -83.87 1.17
C VAL A 4 -1.14 -83.34 2.41
N SER A 5 -0.98 -84.08 3.52
CA SER A 5 -1.21 -83.60 4.89
C SER A 5 0.07 -82.92 5.40
N LEU A 6 0.00 -81.66 5.84
CA LEU A 6 1.11 -80.96 6.50
C LEU A 6 0.84 -80.79 8.01
N PRO A 7 1.88 -80.96 8.85
CA PRO A 7 1.74 -81.04 10.31
C PRO A 7 1.43 -79.69 10.95
N THR A 8 0.44 -79.71 11.84
CA THR A 8 -0.20 -78.60 12.59
C THR A 8 0.72 -77.82 13.55
N LYS A 9 2.04 -78.01 13.49
CA LYS A 9 3.00 -77.39 14.42
C LYS A 9 3.79 -76.21 13.86
N ARG A 10 3.48 -75.73 12.64
CA ARG A 10 4.09 -74.52 12.06
C ARG A 10 3.07 -73.45 11.66
N LEU A 11 2.02 -73.28 12.47
CA LEU A 11 1.01 -72.22 12.33
C LEU A 11 0.99 -71.27 13.54
N ALA A 12 2.17 -70.98 14.11
CA ALA A 12 2.31 -70.03 15.22
C ALA A 12 3.34 -68.93 14.91
N ALA A 13 3.50 -68.57 13.64
CA ALA A 13 4.38 -67.48 13.21
C ALA A 13 3.83 -66.77 11.97
N MET A 14 2.54 -66.43 11.99
CA MET A 14 1.96 -65.46 11.05
C MET A 14 0.72 -64.86 11.70
N LEU A 15 0.92 -63.84 12.54
CA LEU A 15 -0.06 -62.79 12.80
C LEU A 15 0.59 -61.80 13.77
N CYS A 16 1.31 -60.81 13.25
CA CYS A 16 1.54 -59.57 13.99
C CYS A 16 1.84 -58.45 12.98
N THR A 17 0.85 -57.55 12.91
CA THR A 17 1.01 -56.12 12.64
C THR A 17 1.41 -55.69 11.22
N THR A 18 0.41 -55.71 10.33
CA THR A 18 0.14 -54.56 9.47
C THR A 18 0.05 -53.31 10.35
N GLY A 19 1.17 -52.61 10.48
CA GLY A 19 1.32 -51.50 11.39
C GLY A 19 2.57 -50.69 11.08
N LEU A 20 2.93 -50.57 9.79
CA LEU A 20 3.80 -49.47 9.37
C LEU A 20 2.92 -48.23 9.29
N MET A 21 2.59 -47.75 10.49
CA MET A 21 2.10 -46.42 10.78
C MET A 21 2.91 -45.42 9.96
N LEU A 22 2.21 -44.76 9.05
CA LEU A 22 2.28 -43.36 8.68
C LEU A 22 3.05 -42.48 9.70
N ALA A 23 4.38 -42.62 9.73
CA ALA A 23 5.30 -41.76 10.47
C ALA A 23 6.12 -40.91 9.50
N ALA A 24 5.49 -40.42 8.44
CA ALA A 24 5.80 -39.09 7.93
C ALA A 24 4.97 -38.07 8.73
N GLY A 25 5.09 -38.11 10.05
CA GLY A 25 4.92 -36.92 10.86
C GLY A 25 6.07 -36.02 10.47
N ALA A 26 5.93 -35.31 9.34
CA ALA A 26 6.63 -34.06 9.17
C ALA A 26 6.24 -33.27 10.41
N ALA A 27 7.19 -33.18 11.34
CA ALA A 27 7.19 -32.12 12.31
C ALA A 27 7.18 -30.84 11.47
N HIS A 28 6.00 -30.37 11.12
CA HIS A 28 5.76 -28.97 10.90
C HIS A 28 5.93 -28.35 12.29
N ALA A 29 7.19 -28.29 12.76
CA ALA A 29 7.61 -27.16 13.55
C ALA A 29 7.15 -25.97 12.72
N GLN A 30 6.27 -25.16 13.29
CA GLN A 30 5.71 -23.98 12.66
C GLN A 30 6.86 -22.99 12.42
N SER A 31 7.66 -23.24 11.38
CA SER A 31 8.75 -22.39 10.89
C SER A 31 8.18 -21.28 10.02
N GLY A 32 7.01 -20.74 10.39
CA GLY A 32 6.34 -19.68 9.64
C GLY A 32 7.21 -18.43 9.47
N ASN A 33 8.20 -18.24 10.36
CA ASN A 33 9.10 -17.09 10.32
C ASN A 33 10.51 -17.40 9.75
N ALA A 34 11.05 -18.61 9.97
CA ALA A 34 12.40 -18.93 9.50
C ALA A 34 12.44 -19.21 7.99
N ASP A 35 11.42 -19.89 7.47
CA ASP A 35 11.27 -20.18 6.04
C ASP A 35 10.96 -18.90 5.26
N SER A 36 10.02 -18.09 5.75
CA SER A 36 9.68 -16.80 5.16
C SER A 36 10.83 -15.80 5.22
N SER A 37 11.60 -15.73 6.32
CA SER A 37 12.77 -14.84 6.39
C SER A 37 13.88 -15.25 5.42
N GLN A 38 14.09 -16.56 5.22
CA GLN A 38 15.11 -17.06 4.29
C GLN A 38 14.67 -16.88 2.84
N SER A 39 13.39 -17.10 2.54
CA SER A 39 12.79 -16.86 1.22
C SER A 39 12.86 -15.38 0.83
N ARG A 40 12.50 -14.46 1.75
CA ARG A 40 12.61 -13.01 1.51
C ARG A 40 14.05 -12.56 1.28
N TYR A 41 15.00 -13.07 2.05
CA TYR A 41 16.42 -12.77 1.82
C TYR A 41 16.90 -13.20 0.43
N GLN A 42 16.46 -14.36 -0.07
CA GLN A 42 16.81 -14.82 -1.42
C GLN A 42 16.22 -13.89 -2.50
N GLN A 43 15.00 -13.40 -2.30
CA GLN A 43 14.36 -12.41 -3.18
C GLN A 43 15.14 -11.09 -3.17
N ASP A 44 15.52 -10.60 -1.99
CA ASP A 44 16.30 -9.37 -1.84
C ASP A 44 17.66 -9.49 -2.56
N VAL A 45 18.36 -10.61 -2.39
CA VAL A 45 19.64 -10.89 -3.08
C VAL A 45 19.46 -10.99 -4.60
N ALA A 46 18.35 -11.58 -5.08
CA ALA A 46 18.05 -11.64 -6.50
C ALA A 46 17.80 -10.23 -7.07
N ALA A 47 17.07 -9.37 -6.35
CA ALA A 47 16.85 -7.98 -6.71
C ALA A 47 18.14 -7.14 -6.67
N CYS A 48 19.03 -7.40 -5.72
CA CYS A 48 20.36 -6.79 -5.70
C CYS A 48 21.17 -7.17 -6.96
N LYS A 49 21.15 -8.45 -7.33
CA LYS A 49 21.89 -8.98 -8.49
C LYS A 49 21.30 -8.55 -9.83
N SER A 50 20.02 -8.21 -9.91
CA SER A 50 19.41 -7.68 -11.13
C SER A 50 19.83 -6.24 -11.44
N GLY A 51 20.45 -5.53 -10.48
CA GLY A 51 20.92 -4.15 -10.67
C GLY A 51 19.80 -3.11 -10.73
N THR A 52 18.57 -3.50 -10.40
CA THR A 52 17.37 -2.64 -10.54
C THR A 52 17.11 -1.75 -9.33
N THR A 53 17.88 -1.88 -8.25
CA THR A 53 17.66 -1.17 -6.99
C THR A 53 18.18 0.27 -6.99
N GLY A 54 18.98 0.66 -7.99
CA GLY A 54 19.59 2.01 -8.05
C GLY A 54 20.69 2.24 -7.02
N GLN A 55 21.13 1.20 -6.30
CA GLN A 55 22.20 1.23 -5.30
C GLN A 55 23.38 0.33 -5.72
N PRO A 56 24.60 0.55 -5.21
CA PRO A 56 25.73 -0.35 -5.43
C PRO A 56 25.43 -1.76 -4.91
N LEU A 57 25.88 -2.79 -5.64
CA LEU A 57 25.62 -4.20 -5.29
C LEU A 57 26.05 -4.56 -3.86
N ASP A 58 27.24 -4.14 -3.42
CA ASP A 58 27.73 -4.41 -2.06
C ASP A 58 26.81 -3.79 -0.99
N THR A 59 26.40 -2.54 -1.21
CA THR A 59 25.47 -1.84 -0.32
C THR A 59 24.13 -2.57 -0.24
N CYS A 60 23.58 -2.96 -1.38
CA CYS A 60 22.33 -3.71 -1.44
C CYS A 60 22.44 -5.05 -0.68
N LEU A 61 23.52 -5.82 -0.90
CA LEU A 61 23.72 -7.10 -0.21
C LEU A 61 23.91 -6.93 1.30
N ARG A 62 24.59 -5.86 1.72
CA ARG A 62 24.74 -5.48 3.13
C ARG A 62 23.39 -5.15 3.77
N GLU A 63 22.57 -4.36 3.08
CA GLU A 63 21.22 -3.99 3.53
C GLU A 63 20.29 -5.20 3.60
N ALA A 64 20.33 -6.10 2.61
CA ALA A 64 19.58 -7.36 2.63
C ALA A 64 19.98 -8.25 3.82
N GLY A 65 21.28 -8.32 4.13
CA GLY A 65 21.79 -9.03 5.30
C GLY A 65 21.31 -8.43 6.63
N ALA A 66 21.37 -7.10 6.75
CA ALA A 66 20.86 -6.38 7.91
C ALA A 66 19.34 -6.60 8.09
N ALA A 67 18.57 -6.54 7.00
CA ALA A 67 17.13 -6.81 7.02
C ALA A 67 16.82 -8.23 7.48
N ARG A 68 17.57 -9.24 7.04
CA ARG A 68 17.42 -10.62 7.54
C ARG A 68 17.71 -10.71 9.04
N GLN A 69 18.76 -10.05 9.52
CA GLN A 69 19.12 -10.05 10.94
C GLN A 69 18.00 -9.44 11.80
N GLU A 70 17.43 -8.31 11.36
CA GLU A 70 16.35 -7.65 12.09
C GLU A 70 15.02 -8.40 12.00
N ARG A 71 14.74 -9.11 10.89
CA ARG A 71 13.61 -10.06 10.82
C ARG A 71 13.77 -11.22 11.79
N ASN A 72 14.96 -11.80 11.90
CA ASN A 72 15.25 -12.85 12.89
C ASN A 72 15.10 -12.34 14.33
N ARG A 73 15.41 -11.06 14.57
CA ARG A 73 15.15 -10.37 15.85
C ARG A 73 13.69 -9.96 16.05
N GLN A 74 12.82 -10.20 15.05
CA GLN A 74 11.41 -9.83 15.05
C GLN A 74 11.16 -8.30 15.13
N ASN A 75 12.14 -7.51 14.71
CA ASN A 75 12.07 -6.05 14.65
C ASN A 75 11.52 -5.53 13.31
N LEU A 76 11.47 -6.38 12.29
CA LEU A 76 10.84 -6.08 11.01
C LEU A 76 9.53 -6.87 10.93
N ARG A 77 8.41 -6.13 10.93
CA ARG A 77 7.07 -6.68 10.84
C ARG A 77 6.49 -6.39 9.47
N ASP A 78 5.79 -7.36 8.92
CA ASP A 78 4.97 -7.16 7.73
C ASP A 78 3.62 -6.63 8.21
N ASP A 79 3.50 -5.31 8.33
CA ASP A 79 2.26 -4.66 8.77
C ASP A 79 1.18 -4.78 7.69
N SER A 80 -0.06 -5.06 8.10
CA SER A 80 -1.20 -5.11 7.19
C SER A 80 -1.52 -3.72 6.63
N PRO A 81 -2.19 -3.63 5.46
CA PRO A 81 -2.61 -2.35 4.89
C PRO A 81 -3.44 -1.50 5.87
N GLU A 82 -4.27 -2.15 6.69
CA GLU A 82 -5.08 -1.50 7.73
C GLU A 82 -4.21 -0.94 8.85
N GLN A 83 -3.17 -1.67 9.28
CA GLN A 83 -2.23 -1.19 10.30
C GLN A 83 -1.43 0.01 9.80
N LEU A 84 -0.96 -0.03 8.55
CA LEU A 84 -0.28 1.11 7.91
C LEU A 84 -1.21 2.34 7.84
N GLN A 85 -2.48 2.12 7.48
CA GLN A 85 -3.50 3.17 7.46
C GLN A 85 -3.74 3.77 8.85
N GLN A 86 -3.83 2.93 9.87
CA GLN A 86 -3.99 3.39 11.27
C GLN A 86 -2.78 4.19 11.73
N ASN A 87 -1.55 3.71 11.45
CA ASN A 87 -0.32 4.43 11.76
C ASN A 87 -0.27 5.81 11.09
N MET A 88 -0.76 5.90 9.86
CA MET A 88 -0.88 7.16 9.14
C MET A 88 -1.85 8.13 9.83
N LEU A 89 -3.04 7.67 10.24
CA LEU A 89 -4.03 8.49 10.94
C LEU A 89 -3.57 8.87 12.37
N ALA A 90 -2.83 7.99 13.04
CA ALA A 90 -2.24 8.25 14.35
C ALA A 90 -1.20 9.39 14.31
N ARG A 91 -0.61 9.68 13.15
CA ARG A 91 0.23 10.87 12.97
C ARG A 91 -0.61 12.15 12.92
N CYS A 92 -1.79 12.10 12.28
CA CYS A 92 -2.70 13.23 12.22
C CYS A 92 -3.36 13.55 13.57
N SER A 93 -3.52 12.57 14.47
CA SER A 93 -4.16 12.80 15.77
C SER A 93 -3.36 13.68 16.73
N ARG A 94 -2.07 13.92 16.45
CA ARG A 94 -1.21 14.83 17.24
C ARG A 94 -1.41 16.31 16.89
N LEU A 95 -2.14 16.62 15.82
CA LEU A 95 -2.41 17.99 15.40
C LEU A 95 -3.64 18.56 16.13
N PRO A 96 -3.72 19.89 16.31
CA PRO A 96 -4.93 20.56 16.76
C PRO A 96 -6.15 20.21 15.90
N GLU A 97 -7.35 20.21 16.48
CA GLU A 97 -8.58 19.76 15.81
C GLU A 97 -8.85 20.44 14.47
N ALA A 98 -8.63 21.76 14.39
CA ALA A 98 -8.80 22.53 13.15
C ALA A 98 -7.89 22.07 12.00
N GLN A 99 -6.73 21.48 12.29
CA GLN A 99 -5.76 21.02 11.29
C GLN A 99 -5.82 19.50 11.07
N ARG A 100 -6.29 18.77 12.07
CA ARG A 100 -6.42 17.31 12.04
C ARG A 100 -7.29 16.85 10.87
N GLN A 101 -8.42 17.50 10.62
CA GLN A 101 -9.31 17.12 9.52
C GLN A 101 -8.61 17.26 8.15
N ASN A 102 -7.88 18.35 7.95
CA ASN A 102 -7.11 18.60 6.73
C ASN A 102 -5.99 17.56 6.53
N CYS A 103 -5.27 17.20 7.61
CA CYS A 103 -4.26 16.13 7.58
C CYS A 103 -4.87 14.79 7.17
N VAL A 104 -6.01 14.43 7.77
CA VAL A 104 -6.71 13.17 7.42
C VAL A 104 -7.10 13.17 5.95
N THR A 105 -7.72 14.24 5.46
CA THR A 105 -8.11 14.35 4.05
C THR A 105 -6.91 14.23 3.10
N GLN A 106 -5.77 14.88 3.42
CA GLN A 106 -4.56 14.76 2.60
C GLN A 106 -4.03 13.33 2.54
N MET A 107 -4.13 12.60 3.65
CA MET A 107 -3.64 11.23 3.74
C MET A 107 -4.58 10.21 3.11
N THR A 108 -5.90 10.37 3.26
CA THR A 108 -6.90 9.39 2.80
C THR A 108 -7.44 9.67 1.40
N SER A 109 -7.45 10.94 0.98
CA SER A 109 -8.12 11.38 -0.24
C SER A 109 -7.40 12.57 -0.89
N PRO A 110 -6.11 12.42 -1.25
CA PRO A 110 -5.37 13.49 -1.90
C PRO A 110 -5.96 13.78 -3.29
N SER A 111 -5.98 15.05 -3.67
CA SER A 111 -6.40 15.48 -5.02
C SER A 111 -5.35 15.14 -6.08
N ASN A 112 -4.08 15.06 -5.68
CA ASN A 112 -3.01 14.68 -6.60
C ASN A 112 -1.92 13.88 -5.88
N VAL A 113 -1.42 12.83 -6.55
CA VAL A 113 -0.28 12.03 -6.10
C VAL A 113 0.74 11.97 -7.24
N ARG A 114 1.99 12.37 -6.97
CA ARG A 114 3.09 12.39 -7.95
C ARG A 114 4.34 11.74 -7.38
N GLY A 115 5.20 11.25 -8.27
CA GLY A 115 6.47 10.62 -7.91
C GLY A 115 6.36 9.12 -7.69
N SER A 116 7.46 8.53 -7.25
CA SER A 116 7.58 7.10 -6.96
C SER A 116 8.63 6.88 -5.88
N VAL A 117 8.54 5.74 -5.20
CA VAL A 117 9.55 5.36 -4.19
C VAL A 117 10.94 5.26 -4.84
N GLN A 118 11.02 4.68 -6.04
CA GLN A 118 12.26 4.60 -6.80
C GLN A 118 12.79 5.98 -7.23
N GLY A 119 11.91 6.93 -7.53
CA GLY A 119 12.26 8.29 -7.94
C GLY A 119 12.60 9.24 -6.79
N GLY A 120 12.70 8.75 -5.55
CA GLY A 120 13.12 9.53 -4.38
C GLY A 120 11.98 10.11 -3.53
N GLY A 121 10.71 9.84 -3.86
CA GLY A 121 9.59 10.24 -3.00
C GLY A 121 8.23 10.25 -3.68
N VAL A 122 7.18 10.24 -2.85
CA VAL A 122 5.78 10.38 -3.28
C VAL A 122 5.23 11.67 -2.66
N LEU A 123 4.80 12.61 -3.51
CA LEU A 123 4.16 13.85 -3.10
C LEU A 123 2.64 13.71 -3.14
N ARG A 124 1.98 14.17 -2.07
CA ARG A 124 0.52 14.19 -1.92
C ARG A 124 0.06 15.63 -1.77
N GLU A 125 -0.75 16.08 -2.70
CA GLU A 125 -1.28 17.44 -2.72
C GLU A 125 -2.78 17.42 -2.41
N THR A 126 -3.24 18.42 -1.68
CA THR A 126 -4.65 18.61 -1.33
C THR A 126 -4.94 20.10 -1.26
N VAL A 127 -5.85 20.57 -2.12
CA VAL A 127 -6.29 21.97 -2.15
C VAL A 127 -7.51 22.12 -1.25
N ILE A 128 -7.39 22.92 -0.20
CA ILE A 128 -8.46 23.17 0.76
C ILE A 128 -8.93 24.61 0.60
N GLN A 129 -10.20 24.79 0.25
CA GLN A 129 -10.81 26.10 0.11
C GLN A 129 -11.12 26.65 1.50
N VAL A 130 -10.47 27.76 1.86
CA VAL A 130 -10.77 28.47 3.11
C VAL A 130 -11.92 29.44 2.83
N PRO A 131 -13.08 29.35 3.52
CA PRO A 131 -14.17 30.29 3.34
C PRO A 131 -13.72 31.73 3.66
N ALA A 132 -14.10 32.69 2.82
CA ALA A 132 -13.86 34.10 3.08
C ALA A 132 -14.61 34.52 4.37
N GLY A 133 -13.87 34.73 5.46
CA GLY A 133 -14.44 35.17 6.76
C GLY A 133 -13.81 34.53 8.00
N THR A 134 -13.02 33.46 7.87
CA THR A 134 -12.38 32.76 9.02
C THR A 134 -10.86 32.83 9.00
N ALA A 135 -10.29 33.91 8.44
CA ALA A 135 -8.91 34.26 8.73
C ALA A 135 -8.81 34.60 10.23
N PRO A 136 -7.97 33.92 11.03
CA PRO A 136 -7.69 34.34 12.40
C PRO A 136 -7.00 35.70 12.33
N GLY A 137 -7.75 36.76 12.61
CA GLY A 137 -7.22 38.14 12.59
C GLY A 137 -8.15 39.19 11.99
N MET A 138 -9.20 38.81 11.25
CA MET A 138 -10.19 39.78 10.77
C MET A 138 -11.51 39.60 11.51
N ALA A 139 -11.54 39.99 12.79
CA ALA A 139 -12.81 40.37 13.38
C ALA A 139 -13.35 41.56 12.57
N PRO A 140 -14.58 41.51 12.02
CA PRO A 140 -15.15 42.70 11.41
C PRO A 140 -15.26 43.77 12.49
N ALA A 141 -14.73 44.96 12.21
CA ALA A 141 -14.89 46.11 13.09
C ALA A 141 -16.40 46.31 13.37
N PRO A 142 -16.83 46.44 14.64
CA PRO A 142 -18.23 46.72 14.94
C PRO A 142 -18.59 48.09 14.34
N GLY A 143 -19.47 48.12 13.33
CA GLY A 143 -20.02 49.40 12.85
C GLY A 143 -20.39 49.51 11.37
N MET A 144 -20.05 48.57 10.50
CA MET A 144 -20.49 48.64 9.10
C MET A 144 -21.77 47.83 8.90
N ALA A 145 -22.88 48.42 9.35
CA ALA A 145 -24.19 48.06 8.82
C ALA A 145 -24.22 48.44 7.31
N PRO A 146 -24.77 47.59 6.42
CA PRO A 146 -24.99 47.98 5.04
C PRO A 146 -25.99 49.14 5.00
N ALA A 147 -25.65 50.19 4.25
CA ALA A 147 -26.55 51.31 4.02
C ALA A 147 -27.86 50.79 3.38
N PRO A 148 -29.04 51.12 3.94
CA PRO A 148 -30.31 50.76 3.30
C PRO A 148 -30.47 51.59 2.01
N GLY A 149 -30.67 50.93 0.87
CA GLY A 149 -31.37 51.58 -0.25
C GLY A 149 -30.74 51.61 -1.65
N MET A 150 -29.80 50.75 -2.02
CA MET A 150 -29.53 50.52 -3.47
C MET A 150 -30.25 49.26 -3.94
N ALA A 151 -31.45 49.45 -4.49
CA ALA A 151 -32.09 48.44 -5.31
C ALA A 151 -31.20 48.09 -6.53
N PRO A 152 -31.14 46.82 -6.96
CA PRO A 152 -30.45 46.47 -8.20
C PRO A 152 -31.18 47.08 -9.40
N ALA A 153 -30.43 47.69 -10.31
CA ALA A 153 -30.95 48.21 -11.57
C ALA A 153 -31.53 47.06 -12.42
N PRO A 154 -32.74 47.19 -12.99
CA PRO A 154 -33.29 46.19 -13.88
C PRO A 154 -32.60 46.20 -15.25
N GLY A 155 -32.15 45.03 -15.70
CA GLY A 155 -32.08 44.69 -17.13
C GLY A 155 -30.78 45.04 -17.88
N MET A 156 -29.86 44.09 -17.93
CA MET A 156 -29.13 43.80 -19.17
C MET A 156 -29.27 42.31 -19.48
N ALA A 157 -30.03 42.00 -20.52
CA ALA A 157 -30.08 40.67 -21.09
C ALA A 157 -28.69 40.27 -21.65
N PRO A 158 -28.30 38.99 -21.61
CA PRO A 158 -27.08 38.53 -22.26
C PRO A 158 -27.20 38.64 -23.78
N ALA A 159 -26.12 39.08 -24.42
CA ALA A 159 -26.01 39.19 -25.87
C ALA A 159 -26.13 37.80 -26.54
N PRO A 160 -26.81 37.66 -27.70
CA PRO A 160 -26.93 36.39 -28.41
C PRO A 160 -25.59 35.90 -28.97
N GLY A 161 -25.46 34.56 -29.02
CA GLY A 161 -24.21 33.84 -29.21
C GLY A 161 -23.44 34.10 -30.51
N MET A 162 -22.12 34.14 -30.37
CA MET A 162 -21.19 33.88 -31.47
C MET A 162 -20.95 32.37 -31.56
N ALA A 163 -21.32 31.78 -32.69
CA ALA A 163 -21.01 30.41 -33.04
C ALA A 163 -19.49 30.19 -33.18
N PRO A 164 -18.94 29.01 -32.82
CA PRO A 164 -17.55 28.67 -33.12
C PRO A 164 -17.37 28.36 -34.61
N ALA A 165 -16.30 28.89 -35.20
CA ALA A 165 -15.91 28.66 -36.59
C ALA A 165 -15.46 27.19 -36.82
N PRO A 166 -15.78 26.58 -37.96
CA PRO A 166 -15.24 25.28 -38.35
C PRO A 166 -13.97 25.42 -39.20
N GLY A 167 -12.97 24.59 -38.92
CA GLY A 167 -11.82 24.33 -39.78
C GLY A 167 -10.85 23.35 -39.10
N THR A 168 -10.80 22.07 -39.49
CA THR A 168 -9.84 21.48 -40.47
C THR A 168 -8.39 21.85 -40.13
N GLY A 169 -7.43 20.96 -39.83
CA GLY A 169 -7.24 19.53 -40.02
C GLY A 169 -5.73 19.29 -40.14
N THR A 170 -5.28 18.04 -39.94
CA THR A 170 -3.93 17.50 -40.27
C THR A 170 -2.80 17.91 -39.28
N MET A 171 -1.83 17.09 -38.86
CA MET A 171 -1.23 15.87 -39.40
C MET A 171 -0.75 14.91 -38.30
N SER A 172 -0.79 13.62 -38.65
CA SER A 172 -0.19 12.46 -37.98
C SER A 172 1.34 12.51 -37.84
N ALA A 173 1.85 11.74 -36.86
CA ALA A 173 2.88 10.68 -36.96
C ALA A 173 3.98 10.76 -35.87
N PRO A 174 4.75 9.68 -35.62
CA PRO A 174 4.28 8.45 -34.99
C PRO A 174 5.09 8.08 -33.74
N ILE A 175 4.50 7.21 -32.92
CA ILE A 175 5.13 6.49 -31.82
C ILE A 175 6.17 5.51 -32.38
N ARG A 176 7.41 5.58 -31.87
CA ARG A 176 8.41 4.53 -32.04
C ARG A 176 8.65 3.87 -30.69
N GLN A 177 8.59 2.54 -30.72
CA GLN A 177 8.83 1.60 -29.63
C GLN A 177 10.23 1.75 -29.06
#